data_AF-A0A924XU43-F1
#
_entry.id   AF-A0A924XU43-F1
#
_cell.length_a   1.000
_cell.length_b   1.000
_cell.length_c   1.000
_cell.angle_alpha   90.00
_cell.angle_beta   90.00
_cell.angle_gamma   90.00
#
_symmetry.space_group_name_H-M   'P 1'
#
loop_
_entity.id
_entity.type
_entity.pdbx_description
1 polymer ?
#
loop_
_entity_poly.entity_id
_entity_poly.type
_entity_poly.pdbx_seq_one_letter_code
_entity_poly.pdbx_strand_id
1 'polypeptide(L)'
;AARELTEETGLSLGHPPRLDGIAYLCRAVTPPALPMRFNARFLVADAAAAHGDPAGSGELEDVRFYAVGEATALDLVLVTREVLDRFMAWIALPPSLRQGRAQTDVFRQRKWRLE
;
A
#
# COMPACT_ATOMS: atom_id res chain seq x y z
N ALA A 1 2.74 7.71 -5.25
CA ALA A 1 1.50 7.04 -4.84
C ALA A 1 0.37 7.38 -5.80
N ALA A 2 -0.30 8.54 -5.71
CA ALA A 2 -1.40 8.87 -6.64
C ALA A 2 -0.96 8.90 -8.12
N ARG A 3 0.20 9.50 -8.43
CA ARG A 3 0.78 9.47 -9.79
C ARG A 3 1.03 8.04 -10.28
N GLU A 4 1.78 7.24 -9.52
CA GLU A 4 2.07 5.84 -9.88
C GLU A 4 0.80 4.99 -10.01
N LEU A 5 -0.22 5.18 -9.17
CA LEU A 5 -1.50 4.49 -9.31
C LEU A 5 -2.10 4.72 -10.71
N THR A 6 -2.12 5.97 -11.16
CA THR A 6 -2.60 6.32 -12.50
C THR A 6 -1.69 5.77 -13.59
N GLU A 7 -0.37 5.93 -13.47
CA GLU A 7 0.60 5.54 -14.50
C GLU A 7 0.72 4.03 -14.65
N GLU A 8 0.62 3.25 -13.58
CA GLU A 8 0.78 1.78 -13.61
C GLU A 8 -0.53 1.03 -13.86
N THR A 9 -1.67 1.57 -13.39
CA THR A 9 -2.95 0.83 -13.37
C THR A 9 -4.10 1.53 -14.09
N GLY A 10 -3.92 2.77 -14.53
CA GLY A 10 -5.00 3.58 -15.12
C GLY A 10 -6.01 4.12 -14.10
N LEU A 11 -5.98 3.67 -12.84
CA LEU A 11 -6.86 4.16 -11.77
C LEU A 11 -6.42 5.54 -11.27
N SER A 12 -7.36 6.47 -11.15
CA SER A 12 -7.08 7.85 -10.72
C SER A 12 -7.86 8.22 -9.45
N LEU A 13 -7.22 8.98 -8.56
CA LEU A 13 -7.86 9.63 -7.40
C LEU A 13 -8.37 11.05 -7.72
N GLY A 14 -8.50 11.39 -9.01
CA GLY A 14 -8.91 12.71 -9.50
C GLY A 14 -7.75 13.55 -10.06
N HIS A 15 -8.08 14.70 -10.66
CA HIS A 15 -7.11 15.66 -11.20
C HIS A 15 -7.45 17.09 -10.73
N PRO A 16 -6.71 17.66 -9.76
CA PRO A 16 -5.64 17.03 -8.98
C PRO A 16 -6.17 15.90 -8.08
N PRO A 17 -5.31 14.97 -7.61
CA PRO A 17 -5.75 13.84 -6.79
C PRO A 17 -6.29 14.31 -5.45
N ARG A 18 -7.43 13.74 -5.04
CA ARG A 18 -8.02 13.93 -3.71
C ARG A 18 -7.29 13.09 -2.68
N LEU A 19 -6.71 13.74 -1.66
CA LEU A 19 -5.89 13.08 -0.64
C LEU A 19 -6.57 12.93 0.72
N ASP A 20 -7.74 13.56 0.90
CA ASP A 20 -8.48 13.63 2.16
C ASP A 20 -9.02 12.26 2.63
N GLY A 21 -9.15 11.30 1.72
CA GLY A 21 -9.57 9.91 2.01
C GLY A 21 -8.43 8.90 2.10
N ILE A 22 -7.16 9.32 2.07
CA ILE A 22 -6.01 8.41 2.05
C ILE A 22 -5.45 8.22 3.46
N ALA A 23 -5.39 6.98 3.92
CA ALA A 23 -4.74 6.61 5.17
C ALA A 23 -3.27 6.24 4.94
N TYR A 24 -2.40 6.72 5.83
CA TYR A 24 -1.02 6.23 5.92
C TYR A 24 -1.01 4.92 6.72
N LEU A 25 -0.72 3.80 6.06
CA LEU A 25 -0.72 2.49 6.73
C LEU A 25 0.59 2.26 7.47
N CYS A 26 1.70 2.30 6.74
CA CYS A 26 3.02 1.96 7.27
C CYS A 26 4.15 2.39 6.32
N ARG A 27 5.37 2.21 6.79
CA ARG A 27 6.60 2.48 6.05
C ARG A 27 7.50 1.25 6.09
N ALA A 28 8.18 0.96 4.99
CA ALA A 28 9.19 -0.10 4.94
C ALA A 28 10.54 0.49 4.48
N VAL A 29 11.59 0.18 5.23
CA VAL A 29 12.94 0.67 4.97
C VAL A 29 13.85 -0.52 4.69
N THR A 30 14.40 -0.55 3.48
CA THR A 30 15.34 -1.58 3.06
C THR A 30 16.61 -1.55 3.93
N PRO A 31 17.09 -2.70 4.42
CA PRO A 31 18.32 -2.79 5.19
C PRO A 31 19.53 -2.13 4.49
N PRO A 32 20.46 -1.52 5.25
CA PRO A 32 21.61 -0.81 4.68
C PRO A 32 22.60 -1.73 3.94
N ALA A 33 22.60 -3.03 4.23
CA ALA A 33 23.47 -4.01 3.58
C ALA A 33 23.06 -4.37 2.15
N LEU A 34 21.84 -3.99 1.72
CA LEU A 34 21.39 -4.25 0.35
C LEU A 34 21.80 -3.09 -0.57
N PRO A 35 22.24 -3.40 -1.81
CA PRO A 35 22.75 -2.39 -2.75
C PRO A 35 21.64 -1.45 -3.25
N MET A 36 20.43 -1.97 -3.45
CA MET A 36 19.25 -1.17 -3.77
C MET A 36 18.43 -0.95 -2.50
N ARG A 37 18.11 0.31 -2.21
CA ARG A 37 17.48 0.70 -0.95
C ARG A 37 16.28 1.58 -1.18
N PHE A 38 15.17 1.18 -0.59
CA PHE A 38 13.93 1.92 -0.63
C PHE A 38 13.53 2.38 0.76
N ASN A 39 12.76 3.45 0.74
CA ASN A 39 12.08 3.99 1.90
C ASN A 39 10.62 4.20 1.50
N ALA A 40 9.93 3.07 1.38
CA ALA A 40 8.59 2.98 0.81
C ALA A 40 7.55 3.37 1.86
N ARG A 41 6.58 4.19 1.45
CA ARG A 41 5.37 4.47 2.22
C ARG A 41 4.21 3.74 1.56
N PHE A 42 3.41 3.04 2.36
CA PHE A 42 2.22 2.34 1.91
C PHE A 42 1.01 3.10 2.41
N LEU A 43 0.10 3.39 1.48
CA LEU A 43 -1.10 4.17 1.73
C LEU A 43 -2.32 3.34 1.32
N VAL A 44 -3.45 3.61 1.95
CA VAL A 44 -4.73 2.94 1.69
C VAL A 44 -5.75 3.99 1.29
N ALA A 45 -6.49 3.73 0.22
CA ALA A 45 -7.65 4.51 -0.20
C ALA A 45 -8.83 3.57 -0.38
N ASP A 46 -10.05 4.10 -0.22
CA ASP A 46 -11.26 3.37 -0.57
C ASP A 46 -11.35 3.23 -2.11
N ALA A 47 -11.69 2.04 -2.60
CA ALA A 47 -11.84 1.80 -4.03
C ALA A 47 -12.93 2.69 -4.67
N ALA A 48 -13.96 3.07 -3.91
CA ALA A 48 -15.00 3.99 -4.38
C ALA A 48 -14.49 5.41 -4.63
N ALA A 49 -13.31 5.77 -4.12
CA ALA A 49 -12.65 7.04 -4.39
C ALA A 49 -11.76 7.00 -5.65
N ALA A 50 -11.55 5.82 -6.25
CA ALA A 50 -10.80 5.66 -7.48
C ALA A 50 -11.73 5.66 -8.70
N HIS A 51 -11.23 6.18 -9.82
CA HIS A 51 -11.93 6.28 -11.09
C HIS A 51 -11.14 5.59 -12.21
N GLY A 52 -11.86 5.04 -13.19
CA GLY A 52 -11.29 4.29 -14.30
C GLY A 52 -11.37 2.78 -14.08
N ASP A 53 -11.00 2.03 -15.12
CA ASP A 53 -10.89 0.57 -15.06
C ASP A 53 -9.41 0.18 -14.97
N PRO A 54 -9.05 -0.84 -14.17
CA PRO A 54 -7.69 -1.33 -14.11
C PRO A 54 -7.19 -1.75 -15.49
N ALA A 55 -6.17 -1.06 -16.00
CA ALA A 55 -5.51 -1.34 -17.25
C ALA A 55 -4.01 -1.08 -17.09
N GLY A 56 -3.19 -2.10 -17.36
CA GLY A 56 -1.74 -1.96 -17.25
C GLY A 56 -1.17 -1.01 -18.30
N SER A 57 -0.08 -0.33 -17.95
CA SER A 57 0.71 0.50 -18.87
C SER A 57 1.62 -0.27 -19.82
N GLY A 58 1.67 -1.60 -19.68
CA GLY A 58 2.63 -2.49 -20.35
C GLY A 58 3.85 -2.86 -19.49
N GLU A 59 4.07 -2.18 -18.35
CA GLU A 59 5.10 -2.57 -17.38
C GLU A 59 4.64 -3.68 -16.43
N LEU A 60 3.34 -3.72 -16.13
CA LEU A 60 2.72 -4.70 -15.26
C LEU A 60 1.86 -5.68 -16.06
N GLU A 61 1.89 -6.93 -15.65
CA GLU A 61 1.01 -7.98 -16.15
C GLU A 61 -0.17 -8.17 -15.18
N ASP A 62 -1.32 -8.56 -15.73
CA ASP A 62 -2.47 -9.04 -14.95
C ASP A 62 -2.99 -8.06 -13.86
N VAL A 63 -3.09 -6.78 -14.24
CA VAL A 63 -3.56 -5.69 -13.38
C VAL A 63 -5.06 -5.83 -13.14
N ARG A 64 -5.43 -6.25 -11.91
CA ARG A 64 -6.80 -6.37 -11.44
C ARG A 64 -6.88 -6.23 -9.92
N PHE A 65 -8.09 -6.21 -9.38
CA PHE A 65 -8.30 -6.37 -7.94
C PHE A 65 -8.18 -7.85 -7.55
N TYR A 66 -7.40 -8.11 -6.51
CA TYR A 66 -7.24 -9.44 -5.91
C TYR A 66 -7.93 -9.50 -4.56
N ALA A 67 -8.54 -10.63 -4.24
CA ALA A 67 -8.88 -10.90 -2.84
C ALA A 67 -7.58 -11.04 -2.04
N VAL A 68 -7.53 -10.56 -0.78
CA VAL A 68 -6.28 -10.62 0.00
C VAL A 68 -5.79 -12.06 0.20
N GLY A 69 -6.71 -13.03 0.36
CA GLY A 69 -6.37 -14.45 0.44
C GLY A 69 -5.75 -15.00 -0.85
N GLU A 70 -6.19 -14.51 -2.02
CA GLU A 70 -5.60 -14.86 -3.31
C GLU A 70 -4.21 -14.23 -3.45
N ALA A 71 -4.07 -12.93 -3.15
CA ALA A 71 -2.80 -12.22 -3.24
C ALA A 71 -1.71 -12.86 -2.36
N THR A 72 -2.06 -13.26 -1.14
CA THR A 72 -1.11 -13.89 -0.19
C THR A 72 -0.68 -15.31 -0.59
N ALA A 73 -1.39 -15.96 -1.51
CA ALA A 73 -1.00 -17.25 -2.09
C ALA A 73 0.04 -17.11 -3.23
N LEU A 74 0.27 -15.90 -3.74
CA LEU A 74 1.29 -15.62 -4.76
C LEU A 74 2.70 -15.59 -4.15
N ASP A 75 3.71 -15.67 -5.03
CA ASP A 75 5.11 -15.49 -4.66
C ASP A 75 5.43 -14.00 -4.41
N LEU A 76 5.09 -13.55 -3.21
CA LEU A 76 5.32 -12.16 -2.78
C LEU A 76 6.68 -12.00 -2.12
N VAL A 77 7.38 -10.93 -2.49
CA VAL A 77 8.51 -10.43 -1.70
C VAL A 77 8.07 -10.16 -0.26
N LEU A 78 8.96 -10.45 0.71
CA LEU A 78 8.64 -10.39 2.14
C LEU A 78 7.94 -9.10 2.57
N VAL A 79 8.42 -7.96 2.08
CA VAL A 79 7.84 -6.65 2.46
C VAL A 79 6.39 -6.53 2.05
N THR A 80 6.01 -7.02 0.87
CA THR A 80 4.62 -6.97 0.39
C THR A 80 3.72 -7.86 1.24
N ARG A 81 4.19 -9.06 1.60
CA ARG A 81 3.47 -9.96 2.51
C ARG A 81 3.22 -9.31 3.88
N GLU A 82 4.27 -8.74 4.47
CA GLU A 82 4.21 -8.06 5.77
C GLU A 82 3.26 -6.85 5.74
N VAL A 83 3.23 -6.11 4.62
CA VAL A 83 2.31 -4.98 4.44
C VAL A 83 0.86 -5.45 4.30
N LEU A 84 0.60 -6.57 3.60
CA LEU A 84 -0.75 -7.14 3.52
C LEU A 84 -1.24 -7.61 4.90
N ASP A 85 -0.39 -8.30 5.67
CA ASP A 85 -0.74 -8.70 7.05
C ASP A 85 -1.01 -7.47 7.93
N ARG A 86 -0.20 -6.41 7.76
CA ARG A 86 -0.42 -5.12 8.43
C ARG A 86 -1.74 -4.47 8.03
N PHE A 87 -2.08 -4.50 6.75
CA PHE A 87 -3.34 -3.99 6.24
C PHE A 87 -4.53 -4.75 6.84
N MET A 88 -4.46 -6.08 6.91
CA MET A 88 -5.53 -6.90 7.48
C MET A 88 -5.76 -6.60 8.97
N ALA A 89 -4.69 -6.42 9.74
CA ALA A 89 -4.81 -6.00 11.13
C ALA A 89 -5.42 -4.59 11.26
N TRP A 90 -5.03 -3.67 10.38
CA TRP A 90 -5.52 -2.28 10.38
C TRP A 90 -7.00 -2.16 9.96
N ILE A 91 -7.42 -2.89 8.91
CA ILE A 91 -8.79 -2.83 8.40
C ILE A 91 -9.79 -3.49 9.36
N ALA A 92 -9.33 -4.44 10.19
CA ALA A 92 -10.13 -5.03 11.25
C ALA A 92 -10.43 -4.05 12.41
N LEU A 93 -9.69 -2.95 12.54
CA LEU A 93 -9.96 -1.92 13.55
C LEU A 93 -11.26 -1.16 13.22
N PRO A 94 -12.01 -0.69 14.22
CA PRO A 94 -13.07 0.29 14.05
C PRO A 94 -12.58 1.53 13.26
N PRO A 95 -13.42 2.15 12.40
CA PRO A 95 -13.01 3.32 11.62
C PRO A 95 -12.41 4.46 12.45
N SER A 96 -12.95 4.70 13.66
CA SER A 96 -12.46 5.71 14.61
C SER A 96 -11.06 5.43 15.15
N LEU A 97 -10.58 4.18 15.15
CA LEU A 97 -9.23 3.81 15.59
C LEU A 97 -8.23 3.78 14.43
N ARG A 98 -8.72 3.70 13.19
CA ARG A 98 -7.88 3.86 11.99
C ARG A 98 -7.45 5.32 11.82
N GLN A 99 -8.37 6.24 12.13
CA GLN A 99 -8.18 7.68 12.06
C GLN A 99 -7.67 8.18 13.42
N GLY A 100 -6.41 8.63 13.51
CA GLY A 100 -5.85 9.18 14.76
C GLY A 100 -4.65 8.43 15.34
N ARG A 101 -3.94 7.62 14.53
CA ARG A 101 -2.67 7.04 14.97
C ARG A 101 -1.59 8.13 15.04
N ALA A 102 -1.12 8.41 16.26
CA ALA A 102 -0.04 9.38 16.50
C ALA A 102 1.34 8.86 16.05
N GLN A 103 1.49 7.54 15.91
CA GLN A 103 2.73 6.87 15.52
C GLN A 103 2.49 6.00 14.29
N THR A 104 3.52 5.87 13.47
CA THR A 104 3.51 5.10 12.23
C THR A 104 4.24 3.78 12.43
N ASP A 105 3.68 2.70 11.88
CA ASP A 105 4.38 1.43 11.83
C ASP A 105 5.50 1.46 10.79
N VAL A 106 6.72 1.15 11.24
CA VAL A 106 7.91 1.09 10.39
C VAL A 106 8.50 -0.31 10.41
N PHE A 107 8.52 -0.95 9.24
CA PHE A 107 9.21 -2.21 9.01
C PHE A 107 10.67 -1.93 8.63
N ARG A 108 11.60 -2.32 9.52
CA ARG A 108 13.04 -2.14 9.31
C ARG A 108 13.79 -3.30 9.93
N GLN A 109 14.83 -3.79 9.25
CA GLN A 109 15.62 -4.94 9.72
C GLN A 109 14.75 -6.15 10.09
N ARG A 110 13.73 -6.43 9.25
CA ARG A 110 12.76 -7.53 9.44
C ARG A 110 11.96 -7.45 10.75
N LYS A 111 11.78 -6.25 11.30
CA LYS A 111 11.03 -6.02 12.54
C LYS A 111 10.13 -4.81 12.39
N TRP A 112 8.97 -4.87 13.04
CA TRP A 112 8.05 -3.76 13.17
C TRP A 112 8.39 -2.93 14.40
N ARG A 113 8.35 -1.61 14.23
CA ARG A 113 8.52 -0.61 15.30
C ARG A 113 7.52 0.51 15.09
N LEU A 114 7.09 1.13 16.18
CA LEU A 114 6.36 2.39 16.11
C LEU A 114 7.38 3.53 16.10
N GLU A 115 7.27 4.43 15.13
CA GLU A 115 8.03 5.69 15.01
C GLU A 115 7.08 6.88 15.00
#